data_AF-A0A352NU63-F1
#
_entry.id   AF-A0A352NU63-F1
#
_cell.length_a   1.000
_cell.length_b   1.000
_cell.length_c   1.000
_cell.angle_alpha   90.00
_cell.angle_beta   90.00
_cell.angle_gamma   90.00
#
_symmetry.space_group_name_H-M   'P 1'
#
loop_
_entity.id
_entity.type
_entity.pdbx_description
1 polymer ?
#
loop_
_entity_poly.entity_id
_entity_poly.type
_entity_poly.pdbx_seq_one_letter_code
_entity_poly.pdbx_strand_id
1 'polypeptide(L)'
;MGIKGENFMCTLLEDKFKDECGVFGVFSKNNLDVASLTYYGLYALQHRGQESAGIVVSDGNEFKYHKGMGLVADAFDRKLLGCLKGKIAIGHVRYSTAGSSTLSNAQPLIVKCKLGPIAIAHNGNLVNADVIRALLEDAGYTFQTSVDSEVILSLIARGVEKDIGRAIVDAI
;
A
#
# COMPACT_ATOMS: atom_id res chain seq x y z
N MET A 1 -1.84 -53.54 -28.11
CA MET A 1 -2.75 -52.38 -28.15
C MET A 1 -2.62 -51.68 -26.80
N GLY A 2 -1.76 -50.66 -26.74
CA GLY A 2 -1.25 -50.09 -25.48
C GLY A 2 -2.26 -49.15 -24.84
N ILE A 3 -2.55 -49.38 -23.57
CA ILE A 3 -3.29 -48.44 -22.72
C ILE A 3 -2.23 -47.54 -22.09
N LYS A 4 -2.26 -46.27 -22.49
CA LYS A 4 -1.35 -45.21 -22.09
C LYS A 4 -1.38 -45.05 -20.57
N GLY A 5 -0.20 -45.02 -19.96
CA GLY A 5 -0.04 -44.53 -18.59
C GLY A 5 -0.54 -43.09 -18.54
N GLU A 6 -1.67 -42.88 -17.88
CA GLU A 6 -2.16 -41.56 -17.56
C GLU A 6 -1.18 -40.95 -16.56
N ASN A 7 -0.56 -39.85 -17.01
CA ASN A 7 0.33 -39.00 -16.25
C ASN A 7 -0.32 -38.61 -14.91
N PHE A 8 0.00 -39.36 -13.87
CA PHE A 8 -0.06 -38.92 -12.48
C PHE A 8 1.08 -37.92 -12.23
N MET A 9 1.20 -36.92 -13.10
CA MET A 9 2.14 -35.81 -12.93
C MET A 9 1.40 -34.76 -12.12
N CYS A 10 1.36 -35.06 -10.82
CA CYS A 10 0.94 -34.19 -9.74
C CYS A 10 1.26 -32.73 -10.10
N THR A 11 0.23 -31.90 -10.04
CA THR A 11 0.19 -30.45 -10.26
C THR A 11 1.04 -29.71 -9.22
N LEU A 12 2.32 -30.09 -9.10
CA LEU A 12 3.37 -29.45 -8.30
C LEU A 12 4.14 -28.40 -9.13
N LEU A 13 3.74 -28.18 -10.39
CA LEU A 13 4.30 -27.15 -11.24
C LEU A 13 3.42 -25.90 -11.13
N GLU A 14 3.95 -24.93 -10.40
CA GLU A 14 3.44 -23.58 -10.10
C GLU A 14 2.81 -23.35 -8.71
N ASP A 15 3.42 -23.89 -7.65
CA ASP A 15 3.45 -23.14 -6.38
C ASP A 15 4.48 -22.00 -6.50
N LYS A 16 4.18 -21.02 -7.35
CA LYS A 16 4.97 -19.78 -7.41
C LYS A 16 4.71 -19.02 -6.11
N PHE A 17 5.77 -18.47 -5.50
CA PHE A 17 5.63 -17.45 -4.47
C PHE A 17 4.65 -16.38 -4.96
N LYS A 18 3.43 -16.39 -4.43
CA LYS A 18 2.48 -15.29 -4.61
C LYS A 18 2.95 -14.20 -3.65
N ASP A 19 3.94 -13.45 -4.11
CA ASP A 19 4.54 -12.39 -3.33
C ASP A 19 3.55 -11.22 -3.24
N GLU A 20 2.71 -11.32 -2.22
CA GLU A 20 1.93 -10.24 -1.62
C GLU A 20 2.81 -8.99 -1.44
N CYS A 21 2.23 -7.80 -1.61
CA CYS A 21 2.93 -6.51 -1.52
C CYS A 21 3.83 -6.37 -0.27
N GLY A 22 4.79 -5.44 -0.31
CA GLY A 22 5.65 -5.15 0.84
C GLY A 22 5.22 -3.87 1.53
N VAL A 23 5.09 -3.89 2.87
CA VAL A 23 4.88 -2.68 3.69
C VAL A 23 6.03 -2.50 4.67
N PHE A 24 6.43 -1.25 4.88
CA PHE A 24 7.44 -0.89 5.88
C PHE A 24 6.99 0.34 6.64
N GLY A 25 7.22 0.38 7.95
CA GLY A 25 6.89 1.52 8.81
C GLY A 25 7.99 1.78 9.81
N VAL A 26 8.32 3.05 10.03
CA VAL A 26 9.32 3.47 11.03
C VAL A 26 8.86 4.73 11.73
N PHE A 27 9.02 4.73 13.06
CA PHE A 27 8.81 5.88 13.92
C PHE A 27 10.08 6.14 14.73
N SER A 28 10.51 7.39 14.78
CA SER A 28 11.68 7.78 15.55
C SER A 28 11.39 9.01 16.41
N LYS A 29 11.65 8.89 17.72
CA LYS A 29 11.70 10.05 18.63
C LYS A 29 12.97 10.88 18.44
N ASN A 30 14.01 10.28 17.86
CA ASN A 30 15.29 10.91 17.56
C ASN A 30 15.31 11.41 16.11
N ASN A 31 16.29 12.26 15.76
CA ASN A 31 16.41 12.83 14.41
C ASN A 31 17.04 11.83 13.41
N LEU A 32 16.46 10.63 13.30
CA LEU A 32 16.87 9.60 12.33
C LEU A 32 16.33 9.93 10.95
N ASP A 33 17.07 9.55 9.91
CA ASP A 33 16.62 9.66 8.52
C ASP A 33 15.62 8.55 8.18
N VAL A 34 14.37 8.75 8.60
CA VAL A 34 13.28 7.77 8.42
C VAL A 34 12.96 7.48 6.96
N ALA A 35 13.20 8.43 6.04
CA ALA A 35 13.02 8.20 4.60
C ALA A 35 14.07 7.23 4.06
N SER A 36 15.34 7.44 4.38
CA SER A 36 16.42 6.53 3.98
C SER A 36 16.23 5.14 4.58
N LEU A 37 15.84 5.04 5.86
CA LEU A 37 15.51 3.74 6.48
C LEU A 37 14.35 3.05 5.78
N THR A 38 13.30 3.80 5.44
CA THR A 38 12.16 3.26 4.69
C THR A 38 12.58 2.79 3.30
N TYR A 39 13.39 3.57 2.58
CA TYR A 39 13.94 3.17 1.29
C TYR A 39 14.69 1.83 1.37
N TYR A 40 15.62 1.68 2.32
CA TYR A 40 16.36 0.43 2.48
C TYR A 40 15.48 -0.74 2.94
N GLY A 41 14.49 -0.47 3.80
CA GLY A 41 13.47 -1.45 4.18
C GLY A 41 12.68 -1.95 2.97
N LEU A 42 12.20 -1.04 2.12
CA LEU A 42 11.50 -1.38 0.88
C LEU A 42 12.41 -2.09 -0.13
N TYR A 43 13.68 -1.69 -0.22
CA TYR A 43 14.66 -2.36 -1.08
C TYR A 43 14.88 -3.81 -0.65
N ALA A 44 14.96 -4.08 0.67
CA ALA A 44 15.02 -5.45 1.19
C ALA A 44 13.74 -6.24 0.91
N LEU A 45 12.59 -5.55 0.87
CA LEU A 45 11.29 -6.12 0.50
C LEU A 45 11.00 -6.10 -1.00
N GLN A 46 11.95 -5.73 -1.87
CA GLN A 46 11.72 -5.55 -3.32
C GLN A 46 11.17 -6.81 -4.01
N HIS A 47 11.51 -7.99 -3.50
CA HIS A 47 10.97 -9.26 -3.98
C HIS A 47 9.44 -9.34 -3.86
N ARG A 48 8.84 -8.58 -2.93
CA ARG A 48 7.40 -8.50 -2.68
C ARG A 48 6.61 -7.62 -3.65
N GLY A 49 7.26 -6.93 -4.58
CA GLY A 49 6.57 -6.09 -5.54
C GLY A 49 7.52 -5.25 -6.37
N GLN A 50 7.33 -5.23 -7.68
CA GLN A 50 8.27 -4.65 -8.65
C GLN A 50 7.63 -3.60 -9.56
N GLU A 51 6.39 -3.22 -9.31
CA GLU A 51 5.63 -2.37 -10.23
C GLU A 51 5.59 -0.91 -9.83
N SER A 52 5.56 -0.65 -8.52
CA SER A 52 5.64 0.70 -7.99
C SER A 52 6.15 0.67 -6.57
N ALA A 53 6.74 1.79 -6.16
CA ALA A 53 7.17 2.03 -4.80
C ALA A 53 6.72 3.42 -4.36
N GLY A 54 6.41 3.56 -3.07
CA GLY A 54 6.00 4.83 -2.50
C GLY A 54 6.45 4.98 -1.06
N ILE A 55 6.72 6.22 -0.65
CA ILE A 55 7.07 6.59 0.71
C ILE A 55 6.27 7.84 1.07
N VAL A 56 5.65 7.81 2.25
CA VAL A 56 5.08 8.97 2.92
C VAL A 56 5.86 9.19 4.20
N VAL A 57 6.27 10.42 4.47
CA VAL A 57 6.89 10.84 5.72
C VAL A 57 6.07 11.95 6.37
N SER A 58 6.13 12.02 7.69
CA SER A 58 5.53 13.10 8.46
C SER A 58 6.43 13.54 9.61
N ASP A 59 6.43 14.84 9.89
CA ASP A 59 7.02 15.43 11.09
C ASP A 59 6.03 15.54 12.28
N GLY A 60 4.78 15.10 12.08
CA GLY A 60 3.66 15.23 13.02
C GLY A 60 2.66 16.33 12.64
N ASN A 61 2.98 17.20 11.69
CA ASN A 61 2.10 18.28 11.24
C ASN A 61 1.76 18.15 9.75
N GLU A 62 2.75 17.87 8.91
CA GLU A 62 2.59 17.78 7.46
C GLU A 62 3.02 16.41 6.92
N PHE A 63 2.51 16.06 5.75
CA PHE A 63 2.94 14.90 4.97
C PHE A 63 3.77 15.34 3.79
N LYS A 64 4.91 14.68 3.59
CA LYS A 64 5.68 14.71 2.34
C LYS A 64 5.69 13.32 1.77
N TYR A 65 5.50 13.19 0.48
CA TYR A 65 5.42 11.87 -0.13
C TYR A 65 5.91 11.87 -1.56
N HIS A 66 6.30 10.69 -2.00
CA HIS A 66 6.56 10.41 -3.40
C HIS A 66 6.18 8.97 -3.72
N LYS A 67 5.75 8.77 -4.96
CA LYS A 67 5.43 7.47 -5.52
C LYS A 67 5.98 7.44 -6.95
N GLY A 68 6.53 6.30 -7.33
CA GLY A 68 7.04 6.07 -8.68
C GLY A 68 6.68 4.66 -9.15
N MET A 69 6.64 4.48 -10.47
CA MET A 69 6.53 3.17 -11.09
C MET A 69 7.91 2.50 -11.14
N GLY A 70 7.91 1.17 -11.28
CA GLY A 70 9.11 0.35 -11.31
C GLY A 70 9.62 -0.06 -9.93
N LEU A 71 10.91 -0.36 -9.87
CA LEU A 71 11.59 -0.79 -8.66
C LEU A 71 11.77 0.39 -7.69
N VAL A 72 12.10 0.10 -6.43
CA VAL A 72 12.43 1.09 -5.40
C VAL A 72 13.56 2.01 -5.86
N ALA A 73 14.56 1.47 -6.55
CA ALA A 73 15.68 2.24 -7.09
C ALA A 73 15.29 3.14 -8.29
N ASP A 74 14.21 2.79 -9.02
CA ASP A 74 13.70 3.61 -10.12
C ASP A 74 12.82 4.74 -9.60
N ALA A 75 12.04 4.47 -8.55
CA ALA A 75 11.11 5.42 -7.96
C ALA A 75 11.78 6.48 -7.06
N PHE A 76 12.99 6.25 -6.57
CA PHE A 76 13.64 7.13 -5.60
C PHE A 76 15.10 7.40 -5.95
N ASP A 77 15.43 8.67 -6.17
CA ASP A 77 16.81 9.14 -6.19
C ASP A 77 17.23 9.76 -4.84
N ARG A 78 18.53 10.00 -4.69
CA ARG A 78 19.11 10.55 -3.45
C ARG A 78 18.59 11.95 -3.13
N LYS A 79 18.32 12.77 -4.14
CA LYS A 79 17.83 14.14 -3.96
C LYS A 79 16.40 14.11 -3.43
N LEU A 80 15.57 13.25 -4.00
CA LEU A 80 14.18 13.04 -3.61
C LEU A 80 14.08 12.51 -2.17
N LEU A 81 14.86 11.50 -1.81
CA LEU A 81 14.94 11.01 -0.43
C LEU A 81 15.43 12.11 0.53
N GLY A 82 16.33 12.98 0.07
CA GLY A 82 16.78 14.17 0.81
C GLY A 82 15.65 15.16 1.12
N CYS A 83 14.62 15.26 0.29
CA CYS A 83 13.45 16.13 0.51
C CYS A 83 12.42 15.52 1.47
N LEU A 84 12.40 14.19 1.63
CA LEU A 84 11.46 13.49 2.51
C LEU A 84 11.96 13.51 3.97
N LYS A 85 11.79 14.65 4.65
CA LYS A 85 12.16 14.80 6.07
C LYS A 85 10.95 14.71 7.00
N GLY A 86 11.11 13.96 8.09
CA GLY A 86 10.09 13.71 9.09
C GLY A 86 10.61 12.82 10.23
N LYS A 87 9.71 12.43 11.13
CA LYS A 87 9.94 11.53 12.27
C LYS A 87 9.23 10.18 12.12
N ILE A 88 8.27 10.12 11.21
CA ILE A 88 7.46 8.93 10.94
C ILE A 88 7.47 8.71 9.43
N ALA A 89 7.58 7.46 9.01
CA ALA A 89 7.47 7.10 7.62
C ALA A 89 6.76 5.77 7.45
N ILE A 90 5.97 5.67 6.39
CA ILE A 90 5.46 4.41 5.87
C ILE A 90 5.82 4.30 4.40
N GLY A 91 6.09 3.07 3.96
CA GLY A 91 6.47 2.75 2.61
C GLY A 91 5.74 1.52 2.10
N HIS A 92 5.65 1.42 0.77
CA HIS A 92 5.02 0.29 0.10
C HIS A 92 5.76 -0.08 -1.19
N VAL A 93 5.86 -1.38 -1.48
CA VAL A 93 6.20 -1.92 -2.81
C VAL A 93 5.05 -2.77 -3.31
N ARG A 94 4.60 -2.50 -4.55
CA ARG A 94 3.40 -3.09 -5.13
C ARG A 94 3.73 -4.24 -6.08
N TYR A 95 2.97 -5.31 -5.93
CA TYR A 95 2.75 -6.36 -6.93
C TYR A 95 1.28 -6.29 -7.37
N SER A 96 0.95 -6.22 -8.66
CA SER A 96 -0.45 -6.11 -9.09
C SER A 96 -1.09 -7.49 -9.02
N THR A 97 -1.79 -7.75 -7.92
CA THR A 97 -2.75 -8.84 -7.83
C THR A 97 -4.12 -8.42 -8.36
N ALA A 98 -4.48 -7.14 -8.21
CA ALA A 98 -5.73 -6.53 -8.68
C ALA A 98 -5.55 -5.04 -9.06
N GLY A 99 -6.33 -4.58 -10.04
CA GLY A 99 -6.24 -3.22 -10.59
C GLY A 99 -5.20 -3.07 -11.69
N SER A 100 -5.23 -1.95 -12.42
CA SER A 100 -4.23 -1.62 -13.44
C SER A 100 -2.91 -1.18 -12.80
N SER A 101 -1.80 -1.44 -13.48
CA SER A 101 -0.48 -0.92 -13.08
C SER A 101 -0.38 0.56 -13.46
N THR A 102 -0.95 1.41 -12.60
CA THR A 102 -0.95 2.87 -12.76
C THR A 102 -0.39 3.54 -11.52
N LEU A 103 0.18 4.73 -11.71
CA LEU A 103 0.71 5.51 -10.60
C LEU A 103 -0.37 5.88 -9.56
N SER A 104 -1.63 6.03 -10.00
CA SER A 104 -2.76 6.28 -9.09
C SER A 104 -2.98 5.13 -8.10
N ASN A 105 -2.68 3.90 -8.50
CA ASN A 105 -2.81 2.71 -7.67
C ASN A 105 -1.57 2.45 -6.80
N ALA A 106 -0.50 3.25 -6.95
CA ALA A 106 0.67 3.16 -6.09
C ALA A 106 0.33 3.62 -4.66
N GLN A 107 0.80 2.85 -3.69
CA GLN A 107 0.64 3.13 -2.26
C GLN A 107 1.94 3.70 -1.67
N PRO A 108 1.92 4.38 -0.49
CA PRO A 108 0.78 4.59 0.41
C PRO A 108 -0.30 5.55 -0.12
N LEU A 109 -1.58 5.27 0.10
CA LEU A 109 -2.67 6.22 -0.20
C LEU A 109 -2.79 7.28 0.88
N ILE A 110 -3.20 8.49 0.51
CA ILE A 110 -3.39 9.61 1.43
C ILE A 110 -4.78 10.19 1.21
N VAL A 111 -5.52 10.39 2.29
CA VAL A 111 -6.80 11.12 2.30
C VAL A 111 -6.77 12.21 3.37
N LYS A 112 -7.54 13.28 3.18
CA LYS A 112 -7.82 14.25 4.23
C LYS A 112 -9.16 13.92 4.87
N CYS A 113 -9.20 13.86 6.19
CA CYS A 113 -10.41 13.65 6.98
C CYS A 113 -10.56 14.73 8.06
N LYS A 114 -11.59 14.62 8.91
CA LYS A 114 -11.86 15.60 9.99
C LYS A 114 -10.69 15.76 10.98
N LEU A 115 -9.92 14.70 11.24
CA LEU A 115 -8.78 14.74 12.16
C LEU A 115 -7.45 15.14 11.49
N GLY A 116 -7.47 15.43 10.18
CA GLY A 116 -6.26 15.73 9.40
C GLY A 116 -5.98 14.68 8.32
N PRO A 117 -4.79 14.72 7.72
CA PRO A 117 -4.42 13.75 6.70
C PRO A 117 -4.11 12.38 7.33
N ILE A 118 -4.56 11.31 6.67
CA ILE A 118 -4.26 9.91 7.01
C ILE A 118 -3.56 9.29 5.81
N ALA A 119 -2.50 8.52 6.07
CA ALA A 119 -1.82 7.72 5.06
C ALA A 119 -1.91 6.24 5.41
N ILE A 120 -2.16 5.38 4.42
CA ILE A 120 -2.25 3.93 4.59
C ILE A 120 -1.43 3.21 3.53
N ALA A 121 -0.74 2.15 3.95
CA ALA A 121 -0.14 1.15 3.09
C ALA A 121 -0.71 -0.21 3.50
N HIS A 122 -1.21 -0.98 2.55
CA HIS A 122 -1.92 -2.22 2.79
C HIS A 122 -1.29 -3.35 1.99
N ASN A 123 -1.15 -4.50 2.65
CA ASN A 123 -0.77 -5.73 2.01
C ASN A 123 -1.85 -6.79 2.26
N GLY A 124 -2.59 -7.12 1.21
CA GLY A 124 -3.70 -8.07 1.26
C GLY A 124 -4.74 -7.74 0.21
N ASN A 125 -5.87 -8.44 0.28
CA ASN A 125 -7.02 -8.22 -0.59
C ASN A 125 -8.33 -8.28 0.20
N LEU A 126 -9.13 -7.22 0.11
CA LEU A 126 -10.47 -7.18 0.71
C LEU A 126 -11.49 -7.89 -0.20
N VAL A 127 -11.95 -9.07 0.22
CA VAL A 127 -12.82 -9.95 -0.59
C VAL A 127 -14.18 -9.34 -0.96
N ASN A 128 -14.67 -8.40 -0.17
CA ASN A 128 -15.94 -7.70 -0.37
C ASN A 128 -15.75 -6.23 -0.77
N ALA A 129 -14.57 -5.86 -1.29
CA ALA A 129 -14.26 -4.49 -1.68
C ALA A 129 -15.29 -3.90 -2.66
N ASP A 130 -15.71 -4.66 -3.67
CA ASP A 130 -16.66 -4.19 -4.69
C ASP A 130 -18.04 -3.88 -4.10
N VAL A 131 -18.52 -4.71 -3.17
CA VAL A 131 -19.80 -4.50 -2.49
C VAL A 131 -19.75 -3.24 -1.64
N ILE A 132 -18.67 -3.07 -0.86
CA ILE A 132 -18.50 -1.90 -0.01
C ILE A 132 -18.30 -0.63 -0.86
N ARG A 133 -17.54 -0.71 -1.94
CA ARG A 133 -17.33 0.39 -2.89
C ARG A 133 -18.66 0.87 -3.45
N ALA A 134 -19.51 -0.02 -3.95
CA ALA A 134 -20.84 0.34 -4.45
C ALA A 134 -21.71 1.04 -3.39
N LEU A 135 -21.72 0.51 -2.14
CA LEU A 135 -22.45 1.14 -1.04
C LEU A 135 -21.93 2.54 -0.68
N LEU A 136 -20.62 2.76 -0.80
CA LEU A 136 -20.01 4.07 -0.58
C LEU A 136 -20.31 5.03 -1.75
N GLU A 137 -20.26 4.55 -2.99
CA GLU A 137 -20.64 5.33 -4.18
C GLU A 137 -22.10 5.77 -4.13
N ASP A 138 -23.02 4.88 -3.73
CA ASP A 138 -24.44 5.19 -3.49
C ASP A 138 -24.63 6.24 -2.39
N ALA A 139 -23.72 6.29 -1.42
CA ALA A 139 -23.67 7.30 -0.36
C ALA A 139 -22.95 8.61 -0.79
N GLY A 140 -22.50 8.71 -2.05
CA GLY A 140 -21.90 9.91 -2.63
C GLY A 140 -20.36 9.97 -2.54
N TYR A 141 -19.69 8.88 -2.20
CA TYR A 141 -18.22 8.82 -2.22
C TYR A 141 -17.71 8.66 -3.65
N THR A 142 -16.57 9.29 -3.95
CA THR A 142 -15.86 9.12 -5.22
C THR A 142 -14.50 8.49 -4.98
N PHE A 143 -14.13 7.53 -5.83
CA PHE A 143 -12.85 6.83 -5.75
C PHE A 143 -11.91 7.29 -6.86
N GLN A 144 -10.64 7.50 -6.52
CA GLN A 144 -9.58 7.92 -7.43
C GLN A 144 -8.74 6.75 -7.94
N THR A 145 -8.90 5.58 -7.31
CA THR A 145 -8.11 4.38 -7.56
C THR A 145 -9.02 3.16 -7.67
N SER A 146 -8.49 2.08 -8.23
CA SER A 146 -9.18 0.78 -8.27
C SER A 146 -8.71 -0.18 -7.19
N VAL A 147 -7.83 0.26 -6.28
CA VAL A 147 -7.35 -0.61 -5.20
C VAL A 147 -8.34 -0.65 -4.05
N ASP A 148 -8.45 -1.81 -3.42
CA ASP A 148 -9.27 -2.06 -2.23
C ASP A 148 -8.86 -1.18 -1.03
N SER A 149 -7.60 -0.75 -1.00
CA SER A 149 -7.01 0.04 0.08
C SER A 149 -7.66 1.42 0.18
N GLU A 150 -8.22 1.94 -0.92
CA GLU A 150 -9.01 3.16 -0.91
C GLU A 150 -10.39 2.96 -0.27
N VAL A 151 -10.96 1.75 -0.36
CA VAL A 151 -12.21 1.38 0.33
C VAL A 151 -11.97 1.38 1.84
N ILE A 152 -10.91 0.71 2.30
CA ILE A 152 -10.50 0.73 3.72
C ILE A 152 -10.30 2.17 4.20
N LEU A 153 -9.55 2.97 3.43
CA LEU A 153 -9.27 4.36 3.77
C LEU A 153 -10.55 5.22 3.86
N SER A 154 -11.51 4.99 2.97
CA SER A 154 -12.79 5.68 2.95
C SER A 154 -13.68 5.33 4.14
N LEU A 155 -13.68 4.06 4.56
CA LEU A 155 -14.38 3.62 5.78
C LEU A 155 -13.79 4.28 7.04
N ILE A 156 -12.47 4.29 7.17
CA ILE A 156 -11.78 4.96 8.28
C ILE A 156 -12.11 6.45 8.28
N ALA A 157 -12.00 7.12 7.12
CA ALA A 157 -12.28 8.54 7.00
C ALA A 157 -13.75 8.90 7.32
N ARG A 158 -14.69 7.98 7.09
CA ARG A 158 -16.11 8.12 7.45
C ARG A 158 -16.33 7.99 8.96
N GLY A 159 -15.68 7.03 9.61
CA GLY A 159 -15.84 6.75 11.05
C GLY A 159 -15.09 7.72 11.96
N VAL A 160 -14.26 8.60 11.40
CA VAL A 160 -13.37 9.48 12.17
C VAL A 160 -14.11 10.70 12.73
N GLU A 161 -14.84 10.49 13.82
CA GLU A 161 -15.49 11.60 14.54
C GLU A 161 -14.57 12.23 15.58
N LYS A 162 -13.94 11.41 16.44
CA LYS A 162 -13.03 11.88 17.53
C LYS A 162 -11.89 10.92 17.88
N ASP A 163 -11.95 9.67 17.45
CA ASP A 163 -10.94 8.65 17.78
C ASP A 163 -10.57 7.85 16.53
N ILE A 164 -9.31 7.97 16.12
CA ILE A 164 -8.76 7.25 14.98
C ILE A 164 -8.64 5.74 15.27
N GLY A 165 -8.33 5.35 16.51
CA GLY A 165 -8.19 3.94 16.88
C GLY A 165 -9.53 3.22 16.75
N ARG A 166 -10.60 3.84 17.24
CA ARG A 166 -11.96 3.31 17.06
C ARG A 166 -12.38 3.27 15.60
N ALA A 167 -12.11 4.33 14.83
CA ALA A 167 -12.44 4.39 13.41
C ALA A 167 -11.72 3.31 12.59
N ILE A 168 -10.48 2.96 12.96
CA ILE A 168 -9.77 1.83 12.37
C ILE A 168 -10.50 0.52 12.71
N VAL A 169 -10.78 0.26 13.99
CA VAL A 169 -11.45 -0.98 14.42
C VAL A 169 -12.83 -1.16 13.77
N ASP A 170 -13.60 -0.09 13.59
CA ASP A 170 -14.92 -0.18 12.97
C ASP A 170 -14.86 -0.37 11.43
N ALA A 171 -13.69 -0.18 10.81
CA ALA A 171 -13.50 -0.28 9.37
C ALA A 171 -13.02 -1.67 8.87
N ILE A 172 -12.51 -2.53 9.76
CA ILE A 172 -11.97 -3.88 9.48
C ILE A 172 -12.77 -4.97 10.20
#